data_AF-A0A9Y2AGA0-F1
#
_entry.id   AF-A0A9Y2AGA0-F1
#
_cell.length_a   1.000
_cell.length_b   1.000
_cell.length_c   1.000
_cell.angle_alpha   90.00
_cell.angle_beta   90.00
_cell.angle_gamma   90.00
#
_symmetry.space_group_name_H-M   'P 1'
#
loop_
_entity.id
_entity.type
_entity.pdbx_description
1 polymer ?
#
loop_
_entity_poly.entity_id
_entity_poly.type
_entity_poly.pdbx_seq_one_letter_code
_entity_poly.pdbx_strand_id
1 'polypeptide(L)'
;MFIPKLVIFEEKALTYPKGKALQKFFEEKSIPIHYQKTTRIILKGDAPTKYQQGKNTLVIGVRKISEFQSCKPSAHYQLPLVSGCMGIVY
;
A
#
# COMPACT_ATOMS: atom_id res chain seq x y z
N MET A 1 15.28 -7.12 -1.11
CA MET A 1 14.11 -6.58 -1.83
C MET A 1 12.85 -6.96 -1.04
N PHE A 2 11.86 -6.07 -0.89
CA PHE A 2 10.67 -6.33 -0.08
C PHE A 2 9.63 -7.16 -0.83
N ILE A 3 9.08 -8.19 -0.18
CA ILE A 3 7.95 -9.01 -0.66
C ILE A 3 6.90 -9.04 0.46
N PRO A 4 5.67 -8.54 0.23
CA PRO A 4 4.64 -8.50 1.27
C PRO A 4 4.10 -9.91 1.58
N LYS A 5 3.63 -10.12 2.81
CA LYS A 5 2.92 -11.35 3.19
C LYS A 5 1.44 -11.30 2.81
N LEU A 6 0.91 -10.09 2.61
CA LEU A 6 -0.49 -9.83 2.29
C LEU A 6 -0.58 -8.64 1.34
N VAL A 7 -1.39 -8.75 0.30
CA VAL A 7 -1.72 -7.65 -0.59
C VAL A 7 -3.20 -7.33 -0.52
N ILE A 8 -3.53 -6.05 -0.40
CA ILE A 8 -4.92 -5.56 -0.38
C ILE A 8 -5.09 -4.63 -1.57
N PHE A 9 -6.03 -4.94 -2.45
CA PHE A 9 -6.40 -4.09 -3.58
C PHE A 9 -7.67 -3.30 -3.26
N GLU A 10 -7.61 -2.00 -3.49
CA GLU A 10 -8.82 -1.23 -3.76
C GLU A 10 -9.39 -1.68 -5.11
N GLU A 11 -10.68 -2.02 -5.17
CA GLU A 11 -11.33 -2.49 -6.41
C GLU A 11 -11.08 -1.55 -7.60
N LYS A 12 -11.08 -0.24 -7.35
CA LYS A 12 -10.80 0.79 -8.36
C LYS A 12 -9.39 0.71 -8.94
N ALA A 13 -8.41 0.16 -8.21
CA ALA A 13 -7.05 0.04 -8.74
C ALA A 13 -6.98 -0.92 -9.94
N LEU A 14 -7.89 -1.90 -10.02
CA LEU A 14 -7.96 -2.86 -11.12
C LEU A 14 -8.43 -2.24 -12.45
N THR A 15 -8.98 -1.02 -12.44
CA THR A 15 -9.30 -0.32 -13.69
C THR A 15 -8.06 0.26 -14.38
N TYR A 16 -6.94 0.38 -13.67
CA TYR A 16 -5.70 0.94 -14.18
C TYR A 16 -4.72 -0.16 -14.65
N PRO A 17 -3.96 0.05 -15.74
CA PRO A 17 -3.03 -0.95 -16.28
C PRO A 17 -2.02 -1.45 -15.25
N LYS A 18 -1.47 -0.55 -14.42
CA LYS A 18 -0.51 -0.90 -13.36
C LYS A 18 -1.14 -1.79 -12.29
N GLY A 19 -2.41 -1.56 -11.93
CA GLY A 19 -3.13 -2.39 -10.97
C GLY A 19 -3.33 -3.81 -11.49
N LYS A 20 -3.75 -3.96 -12.76
CA LYS A 20 -3.88 -5.27 -13.41
C LYS A 20 -2.55 -6.01 -13.53
N ALA A 21 -1.47 -5.30 -13.86
CA ALA A 21 -0.14 -5.89 -13.92
C ALA A 21 0.36 -6.39 -12.56
N LEU A 22 0.13 -5.60 -11.50
CA LEU A 22 0.49 -5.99 -10.13
C LEU A 22 -0.35 -7.16 -9.62
N GLN A 23 -1.65 -7.21 -9.96
CA GLN A 23 -2.52 -8.32 -9.62
C GLN A 23 -1.93 -9.64 -10.15
N LYS A 24 -1.68 -9.70 -11.48
CA LYS A 24 -1.08 -10.88 -12.11
C LYS A 24 0.24 -11.28 -11.48
N PHE A 25 1.12 -10.30 -11.24
CA PHE A 25 2.42 -10.53 -10.61
C PHE A 25 2.31 -11.17 -9.21
N PHE A 26 1.34 -10.74 -8.40
CA PHE A 26 1.15 -11.30 -7.05
C PHE A 26 0.39 -12.63 -7.06
N GLU A 27 -0.51 -12.84 -8.01
CA GLU A 27 -1.16 -14.14 -8.26
C GLU A 27 -0.13 -15.21 -8.66
N GLU A 28 0.76 -14.90 -9.61
CA GLU A 28 1.85 -15.80 -10.04
C GLU A 28 2.80 -16.17 -8.89
N LYS A 29 3.01 -15.25 -7.94
CA LYS A 29 3.83 -15.48 -6.75
C LYS A 29 3.08 -16.15 -5.61
N SER A 30 1.81 -16.51 -5.78
CA SER A 30 0.96 -17.13 -4.76
C SER A 30 0.90 -16.31 -3.46
N ILE A 31 0.96 -14.98 -3.56
CA ILE A 31 0.82 -14.10 -2.39
C ILE A 31 -0.67 -13.88 -2.13
N PRO A 32 -1.16 -13.98 -0.88
CA PRO A 32 -2.56 -13.74 -0.56
C PRO A 32 -3.02 -12.33 -0.98
N ILE A 33 -4.11 -12.27 -1.75
CA ILE A 33 -4.73 -11.03 -2.23
C ILE A 33 -6.14 -10.90 -1.65
N HIS A 34 -6.46 -9.73 -1.09
CA HIS A 34 -7.82 -9.35 -0.70
C HIS A 34 -8.29 -8.10 -1.44
N TYR A 35 -9.57 -8.03 -1.73
CA TYR A 35 -10.20 -6.88 -2.39
C TYR A 35 -11.06 -6.11 -1.40
N GLN A 36 -10.97 -4.78 -1.45
CA GLN A 36 -11.74 -3.87 -0.60
C GLN A 36 -12.19 -2.64 -1.39
N LYS A 37 -13.24 -1.98 -0.92
CA LYS A 37 -13.76 -0.74 -1.53
C LYS A 37 -12.94 0.50 -1.19
N THR A 38 -12.14 0.47 -0.13
CA THR A 38 -11.33 1.60 0.35
C THR A 38 -9.95 1.14 0.76
N THR A 39 -8.99 2.07 0.83
CA THR A 39 -7.62 1.78 1.29
C THR A 39 -7.49 1.73 2.82
N ARG A 40 -8.57 1.92 3.59
CA ARG A 40 -8.53 1.86 5.05
C ARG A 40 -8.56 0.40 5.50
N ILE A 41 -7.50 -0.01 6.21
CA ILE A 41 -7.34 -1.37 6.71
C ILE A 41 -7.54 -1.41 8.23
N ILE A 42 -8.21 -2.45 8.70
CA ILE A 42 -8.34 -2.75 10.14
C ILE A 42 -7.72 -4.13 10.37
N LEU A 43 -6.58 -4.13 11.07
CA LEU A 43 -5.83 -5.35 11.41
C LEU A 43 -6.29 -5.88 12.77
N LYS A 44 -6.19 -7.20 12.98
CA LYS A 44 -6.62 -7.87 14.21
C LYS A 44 -5.45 -8.03 15.19
N GLY A 45 -5.74 -8.11 16.49
CA GLY A 45 -4.74 -8.32 17.54
C GLY A 45 -4.44 -7.06 18.37
N ASP A 46 -3.41 -7.17 19.22
CA ASP A 46 -2.86 -6.10 20.03
C ASP A 46 -2.03 -5.10 19.18
N ALA A 47 -1.63 -3.97 19.78
CA ALA A 47 -0.95 -2.90 19.05
C ALA A 47 0.39 -3.33 18.41
N PRO A 48 1.28 -4.07 19.08
CA PRO A 48 2.52 -4.59 18.47
C PRO A 48 2.25 -5.52 17.28
N THR A 49 1.30 -6.45 17.40
CA THR A 49 0.94 -7.36 16.31
C THR A 49 0.37 -6.61 15.13
N LYS A 50 -0.53 -5.64 15.36
CA LYS A 50 -1.08 -4.77 14.30
C LYS A 50 0.02 -4.00 13.57
N TYR A 51 1.01 -3.47 14.29
CA TYR A 51 2.14 -2.77 13.68
C TYR A 51 2.95 -3.70 12.78
N GLN A 52 3.31 -4.88 13.27
CA GLN A 52 4.09 -5.86 12.49
C GLN A 52 3.33 -6.39 11.28
N GLN A 53 2.02 -6.64 11.42
CA GLN A 53 1.16 -7.02 10.30
C GLN A 53 1.09 -5.90 9.25
N GLY A 54 0.95 -4.65 9.69
CA GLY A 54 0.93 -3.48 8.80
C GLY A 54 2.21 -3.33 7.98
N LYS A 55 3.38 -3.51 8.61
CA LYS A 55 4.69 -3.49 7.93
C LYS A 55 4.88 -4.60 6.90
N ASN A 56 4.13 -5.69 7.00
CA ASN A 56 4.15 -6.82 6.08
C ASN A 56 3.00 -6.81 5.05
N THR A 57 2.15 -5.78 5.07
CA THR A 57 0.97 -5.67 4.19
C THR A 57 1.19 -4.56 3.16
N LEU A 58 0.96 -4.86 1.88
CA LEU A 58 0.96 -3.88 0.80
C LEU A 58 -0.48 -3.54 0.41
N VAL A 59 -0.82 -2.26 0.38
CA VAL A 59 -2.13 -1.79 -0.08
C VAL A 59 -1.97 -1.08 -1.42
N ILE A 60 -2.72 -1.51 -2.44
CA ILE A 60 -2.72 -0.94 -3.79
C ILE A 60 -4.04 -0.21 -3.98
N GLY A 61 -3.98 1.11 -4.09
CA GLY A 61 -5.16 1.96 -4.21
C GLY A 61 -4.99 3.06 -5.25
N VAL A 62 -6.09 3.77 -5.49
CA VAL A 62 -6.12 4.92 -6.39
C VAL A 62 -6.05 6.18 -5.55
N ARG A 63 -4.97 6.96 -5.72
CA ARG A 63 -4.86 8.26 -5.07
C ARG A 63 -5.86 9.21 -5.71
N LYS A 64 -6.85 9.65 -4.93
CA LYS A 64 -7.72 10.77 -5.32
C LYS A 64 -6.87 12.04 -5.37
N ILE A 65 -7.08 12.85 -6.41
CA ILE A 65 -6.34 14.10 -6.62
C ILE A 65 -6.57 15.01 -5.41
N SER A 66 -5.48 15.39 -4.76
CA SER A 66 -5.42 16.39 -3.69
C SER A 66 -4.29 17.34 -3.99
N GLU A 67 -4.30 18.54 -3.41
CA GLU A 67 -3.17 19.45 -3.48
C GLU A 67 -1.89 18.77 -2.97
N PHE A 68 -0.78 19.02 -3.67
CA PHE A 68 0.52 18.49 -3.26
C PHE A 68 1.01 19.22 -2.01
N GLN A 69 1.51 18.45 -1.06
CA GLN A 69 1.99 18.99 0.21
C GLN A 69 3.37 19.63 0.04
N SER A 70 3.66 20.71 0.77
CA SER A 70 4.98 21.35 0.76
C SER A 70 6.05 20.43 1.37
N CYS A 71 7.28 20.46 0.85
CA CYS A 71 8.38 19.57 1.27
C CYS A 71 9.69 20.34 1.59
N LYS A 72 9.59 21.57 2.08
CA LYS A 72 10.78 22.38 2.42
C LYS A 72 11.50 21.82 3.65
N PRO A 73 12.84 21.88 3.73
CA PRO A 73 13.77 22.54 2.79
C PRO A 73 14.18 21.66 1.59
N SER A 74 13.77 20.40 1.55
CA SER A 74 14.22 19.42 0.55
C SER A 74 13.72 19.74 -0.86
N ALA A 75 12.43 20.08 -1.00
CA ALA A 75 11.78 20.36 -2.27
C ALA A 75 10.59 21.31 -2.09
N HIS A 76 10.04 21.78 -3.22
CA HIS A 76 8.84 22.61 -3.20
C HIS A 76 7.60 21.80 -2.79
N TYR A 77 7.43 20.62 -3.36
CA TYR A 77 6.25 19.77 -3.16
C TYR A 77 6.60 18.29 -3.06
N GLN A 78 5.81 17.54 -2.31
CA GLN A 78 5.87 16.08 -2.21
C GLN A 78 4.92 15.45 -3.23
N LEU A 79 5.48 14.64 -4.15
CA LEU A 79 4.69 13.83 -5.07
C LEU A 79 4.22 12.55 -4.35
N PRO A 80 2.89 12.34 -4.16
CA PRO A 80 2.38 11.25 -3.33
C PRO A 80 2.27 9.93 -4.11
N LEU A 81 3.42 9.39 -4.54
CA LEU A 81 3.47 8.11 -5.30
C LEU A 81 3.25 6.89 -4.41
N VAL A 82 3.78 6.93 -3.19
CA VAL A 82 3.72 5.85 -2.19
C VAL A 82 3.55 6.45 -0.79
N SER A 83 3.03 5.66 0.13
CA SER A 83 2.96 6.00 1.56
C SER A 83 3.26 4.75 2.39
N GLY A 84 3.96 4.93 3.50
CA GLY A 84 4.42 3.84 4.36
C GLY A 84 5.81 3.30 3.98
N CYS A 85 6.34 2.43 4.84
CA CYS A 85 7.65 1.79 4.69
C CYS A 85 7.65 0.45 5.43
N MET A 86 8.35 -0.56 4.90
CA MET A 86 8.53 -1.88 5.50
C MET A 86 9.56 -1.90 6.65
N GLY A 87 10.37 -0.85 6.80
CA GLY A 87 11.40 -0.77 7.82
C GLY A 87 10.83 -0.72 9.24
N ILE A 88 11.46 -1.46 10.15
CA ILE A 88 11.29 -1.34 11.60
C ILE A 88 12.48 -0.51 12.09
N VAL A 89 12.21 0.63 12.70
CA VAL A 89 13.22 1.51 13.30
C VAL A 89 13.03 1.41 14.81
N TYR A 90 14.08 1.00 15.51
CA TYR A 90 14.15 0.90 16.97
C TYR A 90 14.73 2.19 17.55
#